data_AF-A0A2D4PKP4-F1
#
_entry.id   AF-A0A2D4PKP4-F1
#
_cell.length_a   1.000
_cell.length_b   1.000
_cell.length_c   1.000
_cell.angle_alpha   90.00
_cell.angle_beta   90.00
_cell.angle_gamma   90.00
#
_symmetry.space_group_name_H-M   'P 1'
#
loop_
_entity.id
_entity.type
_entity.pdbx_description
1 polymer ?
#
loop_
_entity_poly.entity_id
_entity_poly.type
_entity_poly.pdbx_seq_one_letter_code
_entity_poly.pdbx_strand_id
1 'polypeptide(L)'
;EELKQFKKEAYQQQIEMERLNHQAELLLKKVTEKSEKHTVQDPLSELKLLWECLEDKIVSRQHKLEGALLALGQFQHALDELLTWLTHTEDLLNEQRPVGGDPKAIEIELAKHHILQNDVLAHQSTVETVKKAGNDLIQSSAVEEASNLQSRLELLNQRWQNVLEKTEKRKQQLDSALIQAQGFHGDVEDLQQWLTETERHLLASKPVGGLPETAREQLNTHMELCAAFEAKEETYRCLMQKGLQMLARCPESMETNVEQDINNLKGKWESVETKLNERKIKLEEALSLAVEFHNSLQDFINWLTQAEQTLT
;
A
#
# COMPACT_ATOMS: atom_id res chain seq x y z
N GLU A 1 -32.00 -17.52 -34.13
CA GLU A 1 -33.21 -18.21 -34.61
C GLU A 1 -33.42 -18.09 -36.11
N GLU A 2 -33.30 -16.90 -36.69
CA GLU A 2 -33.50 -16.67 -38.14
C GLU A 2 -32.66 -17.56 -39.07
N LEU A 3 -31.34 -17.71 -38.84
CA LEU A 3 -30.52 -18.59 -39.68
C LEU A 3 -30.93 -20.06 -39.58
N LYS A 4 -31.39 -20.52 -38.40
CA LYS A 4 -31.86 -21.90 -38.22
C LYS A 4 -33.14 -22.14 -39.03
N GLN A 5 -34.05 -21.17 -39.01
CA GLN A 5 -35.27 -21.19 -39.81
C GLN A 5 -34.95 -21.15 -41.32
N PHE A 6 -34.06 -20.25 -41.75
CA PHE A 6 -33.61 -20.18 -43.15
C PHE A 6 -32.92 -21.46 -43.62
N LYS A 7 -32.09 -22.10 -42.78
CA LYS A 7 -31.49 -23.40 -43.10
C LYS A 7 -32.56 -24.47 -43.30
N LYS A 8 -33.60 -24.52 -42.45
CA LYS A 8 -34.74 -25.45 -42.63
C LYS A 8 -35.44 -25.23 -43.97
N GLU A 9 -35.68 -23.98 -44.34
CA GLU A 9 -36.29 -23.63 -45.64
C GLU A 9 -35.39 -24.04 -46.80
N ALA A 10 -34.09 -23.75 -46.74
CA ALA A 10 -33.12 -24.18 -47.74
C ALA A 10 -33.08 -25.71 -47.89
N TYR A 11 -33.11 -26.46 -46.78
CA TYR A 11 -33.21 -27.92 -46.81
C TYR A 11 -34.48 -28.43 -47.48
N GLN A 12 -35.61 -27.73 -47.34
CA GLN A 12 -36.85 -28.11 -48.03
C GLN A 12 -36.75 -27.83 -49.54
N GLN A 13 -36.11 -26.73 -49.94
CA GLN A 13 -35.90 -26.37 -51.35
C GLN A 13 -34.84 -27.24 -52.06
N GLN A 14 -33.98 -27.94 -51.31
CA GLN A 14 -33.04 -28.93 -51.85
C GLN A 14 -33.76 -30.00 -52.70
N ILE A 15 -34.93 -30.47 -52.26
CA ILE A 15 -35.73 -31.48 -52.96
C ILE A 15 -36.19 -30.95 -54.33
N GLU A 16 -36.61 -29.68 -54.37
CA GLU A 16 -37.04 -29.00 -55.59
C GLU A 16 -35.86 -28.77 -56.55
N MET A 17 -34.69 -28.41 -56.03
CA MET A 17 -33.45 -28.28 -56.79
C MET A 17 -33.04 -29.62 -57.44
N GLU A 18 -33.07 -30.72 -56.69
CA GLU A 18 -32.80 -32.06 -57.21
C GLU A 18 -33.84 -32.50 -58.25
N ARG A 19 -35.12 -32.16 -58.04
CA ARG A 19 -36.19 -32.42 -59.00
C ARG A 19 -35.97 -31.68 -60.32
N LEU A 20 -35.66 -30.39 -60.26
CA LEU A 20 -35.37 -29.57 -61.45
C LEU A 20 -34.14 -30.09 -62.19
N ASN A 21 -33.08 -30.47 -61.47
CA ASN A 21 -31.90 -31.12 -62.04
C ASN A 21 -32.28 -32.41 -62.80
N HIS A 22 -33.05 -33.29 -62.17
CA HIS A 22 -33.48 -34.54 -62.80
C HIS A 22 -34.36 -34.30 -64.04
N GLN A 23 -35.30 -33.35 -63.97
CA GLN A 23 -36.16 -32.99 -65.09
C GLN A 23 -35.35 -32.42 -66.27
N ALA A 24 -34.36 -31.57 -65.99
CA ALA A 24 -33.47 -31.03 -67.01
C ALA A 24 -32.61 -32.13 -67.66
N GLU A 25 -32.10 -33.09 -66.89
CA GLU A 25 -31.37 -34.25 -67.44
C GLU A 25 -32.25 -35.11 -68.36
N LEU A 26 -33.52 -35.35 -67.98
CA LEU A 26 -34.47 -36.08 -68.83
C LEU A 26 -34.80 -35.32 -70.12
N LEU A 27 -34.92 -33.99 -70.05
CA LEU A 27 -35.17 -33.14 -71.21
C LEU A 27 -33.98 -33.15 -72.17
N LEU A 28 -32.76 -33.01 -71.65
CA LEU A 28 -31.50 -33.06 -72.43
C LEU A 28 -31.27 -34.39 -73.16
N LYS A 29 -31.83 -35.50 -72.65
CA LYS A 29 -31.84 -36.82 -73.31
C LYS A 29 -32.81 -36.89 -74.50
N LYS A 30 -33.89 -36.09 -74.48
CA LYS A 30 -34.93 -36.08 -75.52
C LYS A 30 -34.65 -35.08 -76.65
N VAL A 31 -33.90 -34.01 -76.38
CA VAL A 31 -33.50 -33.01 -77.39
C VAL A 31 -32.49 -33.63 -78.36
N THR A 32 -32.86 -33.68 -79.64
CA THR A 32 -32.04 -34.25 -80.74
C THR A 32 -31.12 -33.20 -81.38
N GLU A 33 -31.53 -31.93 -81.41
CA GLU A 33 -30.73 -30.83 -81.95
C GLU A 33 -29.69 -30.33 -80.93
N LYS A 34 -28.41 -30.38 -81.32
CA LYS A 34 -27.31 -29.93 -80.46
C LYS A 34 -27.37 -28.43 -80.17
N SER A 35 -27.92 -27.65 -81.10
CA SER A 35 -28.20 -26.22 -80.96
C SER A 35 -29.31 -25.92 -79.98
N GLU A 36 -30.19 -26.85 -79.60
CA GLU A 36 -31.26 -26.54 -78.63
C GLU A 36 -30.90 -26.95 -77.19
N LYS A 37 -29.88 -27.80 -77.02
CA LYS A 37 -29.44 -28.27 -75.68
C LYS A 37 -28.92 -27.14 -74.79
N HIS A 38 -28.29 -26.11 -75.36
CA HIS A 38 -27.76 -24.98 -74.58
C HIS A 38 -28.89 -24.18 -73.89
N THR A 39 -30.08 -24.11 -74.49
CA THR A 39 -31.23 -23.38 -73.92
C THR A 39 -31.71 -23.94 -72.58
N VAL A 40 -31.37 -25.21 -72.28
CA VAL A 40 -31.65 -25.89 -71.02
C VAL A 40 -30.40 -26.00 -70.17
N GLN A 41 -29.24 -26.22 -70.79
CA GLN A 41 -27.97 -26.40 -70.09
C GLN A 41 -27.49 -25.10 -69.43
N ASP A 42 -27.61 -23.96 -70.09
CA ASP A 42 -27.11 -22.67 -69.55
C ASP A 42 -27.90 -22.24 -68.30
N PRO A 43 -29.26 -22.21 -68.29
CA PRO A 43 -30.02 -21.87 -67.09
C PRO A 43 -29.83 -22.90 -65.95
N LEU A 44 -29.63 -24.18 -66.28
CA LEU A 44 -29.36 -25.21 -65.28
C LEU A 44 -27.99 -25.01 -64.62
N SER A 45 -26.96 -24.68 -65.41
CA SER A 45 -25.63 -24.34 -64.91
C SER A 45 -25.66 -23.08 -64.05
N GLU A 46 -26.40 -22.05 -64.46
CA GLU A 46 -26.60 -20.84 -63.67
C GLU A 46 -27.33 -21.14 -62.34
N LEU A 47 -28.40 -21.93 -62.37
CA LEU A 47 -29.13 -22.34 -61.18
C LEU A 47 -28.24 -23.11 -60.20
N LYS A 48 -27.42 -24.04 -60.69
CA LYS A 48 -26.45 -24.78 -59.87
C LYS A 48 -25.44 -23.84 -59.22
N LEU A 49 -24.88 -22.89 -59.97
CA LEU A 49 -23.93 -21.91 -59.45
C LEU A 49 -24.58 -21.00 -58.39
N LEU A 50 -25.83 -20.59 -58.59
CA LEU A 50 -26.57 -19.81 -57.60
C LEU A 50 -26.84 -20.61 -56.31
N TRP A 51 -27.15 -21.90 -56.45
CA TRP A 51 -27.36 -22.80 -55.31
C TRP A 51 -26.08 -23.02 -54.51
N GLU A 52 -24.97 -23.35 -55.17
CA GLU A 52 -23.64 -23.47 -54.53
C GLU A 52 -23.23 -22.17 -53.82
N CYS A 53 -23.43 -21.02 -54.46
CA CYS A 53 -23.16 -19.72 -53.86
C CYS A 53 -24.04 -19.44 -52.62
N LEU A 54 -25.30 -19.90 -52.63
CA LEU A 54 -26.18 -19.79 -51.47
C LEU A 54 -25.71 -20.68 -50.32
N GLU A 55 -25.34 -21.94 -50.60
CA GLU A 55 -24.80 -22.87 -49.60
C GLU A 55 -23.52 -22.30 -48.95
N ASP A 56 -22.59 -21.79 -49.74
CA ASP A 56 -21.37 -21.14 -49.25
C ASP A 56 -21.67 -19.93 -48.34
N LYS A 57 -22.66 -19.11 -48.72
CA LYS A 57 -23.10 -17.97 -47.90
C LYS A 57 -23.75 -18.41 -46.60
N ILE A 58 -24.54 -19.49 -46.60
CA ILE A 58 -25.15 -20.06 -45.40
C ILE A 58 -24.06 -20.55 -44.44
N VAL A 59 -23.09 -21.32 -44.95
CA VAL A 59 -21.97 -21.84 -44.16
C VAL A 59 -21.11 -20.69 -43.61
N SER A 60 -20.76 -19.71 -44.45
CA SER A 60 -19.99 -18.54 -44.02
C SER A 60 -20.72 -17.75 -42.93
N ARG A 61 -22.03 -17.53 -43.09
CA ARG A 61 -22.84 -16.86 -42.07
C ARG A 61 -22.94 -17.67 -40.78
N GLN A 62 -23.05 -19.00 -40.88
CA GLN A 62 -23.05 -19.88 -39.71
C GLN A 62 -21.74 -19.78 -38.92
N HIS A 63 -20.59 -19.94 -39.59
CA HIS A 63 -19.29 -19.84 -38.92
C HIS A 63 -19.08 -18.47 -38.27
N LYS A 64 -19.52 -17.37 -38.92
CA LYS A 64 -19.46 -16.03 -38.32
C LYS A 64 -20.30 -15.90 -37.07
N LEU A 65 -21.53 -16.43 -37.08
CA LEU A 65 -22.41 -16.40 -35.91
C LEU A 65 -21.88 -17.27 -34.77
N GLU A 66 -21.39 -18.48 -35.07
CA GLU A 66 -20.79 -19.37 -34.06
C GLU A 66 -19.54 -18.75 -33.44
N GLY A 67 -18.67 -18.14 -34.25
CA GLY A 67 -17.49 -17.40 -33.78
C GLY A 67 -17.86 -16.21 -32.89
N ALA A 68 -18.87 -15.43 -33.28
CA ALA A 68 -19.35 -14.30 -32.47
C ALA A 68 -19.97 -14.75 -31.14
N LEU A 69 -20.73 -15.84 -31.13
CA LEU A 69 -21.31 -16.41 -29.91
C LEU A 69 -20.22 -16.94 -28.96
N LEU A 70 -19.20 -17.60 -29.50
CA LEU A 70 -18.05 -18.05 -28.71
C LEU A 70 -17.30 -16.86 -28.09
N ALA A 71 -17.00 -15.84 -28.89
CA ALA A 71 -16.33 -14.62 -28.41
C ALA A 71 -17.14 -13.91 -27.33
N LEU A 72 -18.46 -13.80 -27.50
CA LEU A 72 -19.35 -13.24 -26.48
C LEU A 72 -19.33 -14.08 -25.20
N GLY A 73 -19.40 -15.41 -25.30
CA GLY A 73 -19.33 -16.29 -24.14
C GLY A 73 -18.02 -16.18 -23.38
N GLN A 74 -16.88 -16.15 -24.08
CA GLN A 74 -15.56 -15.96 -23.49
C GLN A 74 -15.43 -14.59 -22.82
N PHE A 75 -15.92 -13.54 -23.46
CA PHE A 75 -15.95 -12.19 -22.89
C PHE A 75 -16.78 -12.14 -21.60
N GLN A 76 -17.99 -12.70 -21.61
CA GLN A 76 -18.87 -12.72 -20.44
C GLN A 76 -18.21 -13.46 -19.27
N HIS A 77 -17.62 -14.63 -19.54
CA HIS A 77 -16.92 -15.40 -18.52
C HIS A 77 -15.74 -14.63 -17.91
N ALA A 78 -14.89 -14.03 -18.76
CA ALA A 78 -13.73 -13.26 -18.30
C ALA A 78 -14.16 -11.99 -17.53
N LEU A 79 -15.25 -11.34 -17.93
CA LEU A 79 -15.80 -10.19 -17.22
C LEU A 79 -16.31 -10.58 -15.83
N ASP A 80 -17.05 -11.69 -15.72
CA ASP A 80 -17.62 -12.15 -14.45
C ASP A 80 -16.54 -12.62 -13.47
N GLU A 81 -15.51 -13.32 -13.97
CA GLU A 81 -14.32 -13.70 -13.19
C GLU A 81 -13.60 -12.46 -12.64
N LEU A 82 -13.37 -11.46 -13.50
CA LEU A 82 -12.72 -10.21 -13.11
C LEU A 82 -13.54 -9.41 -12.09
N LEU A 83 -14.87 -9.37 -12.23
CA LEU A 83 -15.75 -8.71 -11.26
C LEU A 83 -15.78 -9.41 -9.90
N THR A 84 -15.67 -10.75 -9.90
CA THR A 84 -15.57 -11.55 -8.68
C THR A 84 -14.24 -11.30 -7.98
N TRP A 85 -13.13 -11.32 -8.72
CA TRP A 85 -11.82 -10.97 -8.20
C TRP A 85 -11.79 -9.53 -7.65
N LEU A 86 -12.33 -8.56 -8.38
CA LEU A 86 -12.44 -7.17 -7.91
C LEU A 86 -13.19 -7.07 -6.59
N THR A 87 -14.30 -7.81 -6.43
CA THR A 87 -15.07 -7.82 -5.18
C THR A 87 -14.23 -8.34 -4.03
N HIS A 88 -13.56 -9.47 -4.23
CA HIS A 88 -12.68 -10.05 -3.21
C HIS A 88 -11.53 -9.11 -2.83
N THR A 89 -10.86 -8.51 -3.82
CA THR A 89 -9.74 -7.59 -3.61
C THR A 89 -10.21 -6.29 -2.94
N GLU A 90 -11.37 -5.76 -3.29
CA GLU A 90 -11.98 -4.61 -2.61
C GLU A 90 -12.27 -4.91 -1.14
N ASP A 91 -12.82 -6.09 -0.83
CA ASP A 91 -13.07 -6.52 0.54
C ASP A 91 -11.76 -6.64 1.33
N LEU A 92 -10.74 -7.28 0.75
CA LEU A 92 -9.40 -7.37 1.35
C LEU A 92 -8.80 -6.01 1.65
N LEU A 93 -8.96 -5.03 0.75
CA LEU A 93 -8.48 -3.64 0.94
C LEU A 93 -9.30 -2.90 2.00
N ASN A 94 -10.61 -3.16 2.12
CA ASN A 94 -11.49 -2.54 3.10
C ASN A 94 -11.28 -3.10 4.52
N GLU A 95 -10.91 -4.37 4.65
CA GLU A 95 -10.66 -5.03 5.93
C GLU A 95 -9.30 -4.67 6.56
N GLN A 96 -8.45 -3.93 5.83
CA GLN A 96 -7.11 -3.59 6.31
C GLN A 96 -7.16 -2.67 7.53
N ARG A 97 -6.68 -3.17 8.65
CA ARG A 97 -6.64 -2.42 9.91
C ARG A 97 -5.58 -1.32 9.88
N PRO A 98 -5.73 -0.26 10.67
CA PRO A 98 -4.63 0.65 10.98
C PRO A 98 -3.45 -0.16 11.54
N VAL A 99 -2.24 0.16 11.12
CA VAL A 99 -1.00 -0.41 11.67
C VAL A 99 -0.26 0.73 12.35
N GLY A 100 0.21 0.54 13.57
CA GLY A 100 0.94 1.58 14.26
C GLY A 100 1.84 1.06 15.37
N GLY A 101 2.79 1.90 15.73
CA GLY A 101 3.72 1.65 16.82
C GLY A 101 4.94 0.86 16.40
N ASP A 102 4.82 -0.45 16.20
CA ASP A 102 5.97 -1.34 16.01
C ASP A 102 6.47 -1.35 14.54
N PRO A 103 7.72 -0.95 14.26
CA PRO A 103 8.31 -1.04 12.92
C PRO A 103 8.23 -2.45 12.31
N LYS A 104 8.43 -3.52 13.10
CA LYS A 104 8.43 -4.89 12.58
C LYS A 104 7.03 -5.33 12.14
N ALA A 105 6.01 -4.97 12.91
CA ALA A 105 4.62 -5.23 12.54
C ALA A 105 4.25 -4.50 11.23
N ILE A 106 4.73 -3.27 11.04
CA ILE A 106 4.51 -2.50 9.80
C ILE A 106 5.23 -3.14 8.60
N GLU A 107 6.46 -3.61 8.77
CA GLU A 107 7.22 -4.34 7.73
C GLU A 107 6.51 -5.62 7.27
N ILE A 108 5.92 -6.38 8.21
CA ILE A 108 5.13 -7.57 7.90
C ILE A 108 3.90 -7.20 7.04
N GLU A 109 3.19 -6.12 7.40
CA GLU A 109 2.03 -5.65 6.64
C GLU A 109 2.42 -5.09 5.27
N LEU A 110 3.57 -4.43 5.14
CA LEU A 110 4.14 -4.03 3.85
C LEU A 110 4.43 -5.25 2.96
N ALA A 111 5.01 -6.31 3.51
CA ALA A 111 5.27 -7.54 2.74
C ALA A 111 3.98 -8.19 2.24
N LYS A 112 2.95 -8.29 3.09
CA LYS A 112 1.62 -8.78 2.68
C LYS A 112 0.98 -7.88 1.61
N HIS A 113 1.06 -6.56 1.80
CA HIS A 113 0.53 -5.60 0.85
C HIS A 113 1.26 -5.66 -0.50
N HIS A 114 2.57 -5.91 -0.51
CA HIS A 114 3.34 -6.08 -1.74
C HIS A 114 2.86 -7.26 -2.58
N ILE A 115 2.48 -8.38 -1.94
CA ILE A 115 1.89 -9.53 -2.63
C ILE A 115 0.58 -9.13 -3.30
N LEU A 116 -0.30 -8.43 -2.57
CA LEU A 116 -1.57 -7.92 -3.12
C LEU A 116 -1.34 -6.94 -4.27
N GLN A 117 -0.39 -6.01 -4.14
CA GLN A 117 -0.04 -5.06 -5.19
C GLN A 117 0.43 -5.78 -6.46
N ASN A 118 1.25 -6.82 -6.33
CA ASN A 118 1.69 -7.62 -7.48
C ASN A 118 0.53 -8.37 -8.14
N ASP A 119 -0.40 -8.93 -7.34
CA ASP A 119 -1.61 -9.58 -7.86
C ASP A 119 -2.50 -8.60 -8.63
N VAL A 120 -2.70 -7.39 -8.08
CA VAL A 120 -3.40 -6.31 -8.78
C VAL A 120 -2.71 -6.01 -10.10
N LEU A 121 -1.40 -5.76 -10.12
CA LEU A 121 -0.68 -5.46 -11.36
C LEU A 121 -0.74 -6.59 -12.40
N ALA A 122 -0.77 -7.85 -11.97
CA ALA A 122 -0.91 -9.00 -12.88
C ALA A 122 -2.26 -8.99 -13.64
N HIS A 123 -3.33 -8.50 -13.01
CA HIS A 123 -4.66 -8.43 -13.62
C HIS A 123 -4.83 -7.27 -14.62
N GLN A 124 -3.86 -6.35 -14.72
CA GLN A 124 -3.94 -5.20 -15.63
C GLN A 124 -4.14 -5.64 -17.09
N SER A 125 -3.37 -6.63 -17.55
CA SER A 125 -3.48 -7.14 -18.93
C SER A 125 -4.84 -7.77 -19.23
N THR A 126 -5.42 -8.47 -18.25
CA THR A 126 -6.76 -9.06 -18.34
C THR A 126 -7.82 -7.98 -18.45
N VAL A 127 -7.74 -6.93 -17.61
CA VAL A 127 -8.65 -5.78 -17.66
C VAL A 127 -8.61 -5.11 -19.03
N GLU A 128 -7.42 -4.85 -19.57
CA GLU A 128 -7.25 -4.25 -20.90
C GLU A 128 -7.85 -5.12 -22.01
N THR A 129 -7.63 -6.44 -21.92
CA THR A 129 -8.17 -7.42 -22.88
C THR A 129 -9.70 -7.46 -22.84
N VAL A 130 -10.30 -7.53 -21.64
CA VAL A 130 -11.76 -7.53 -21.45
C VAL A 130 -12.35 -6.21 -21.96
N LYS A 131 -11.74 -5.06 -21.66
CA LYS A 131 -12.20 -3.76 -22.17
C LYS A 131 -12.20 -3.70 -23.69
N LYS A 132 -11.13 -4.18 -24.32
CA LYS A 132 -11.03 -4.21 -25.79
C LYS A 132 -12.11 -5.09 -26.39
N ALA A 133 -12.24 -6.33 -25.92
CA ALA A 133 -13.26 -7.27 -26.38
C ALA A 133 -14.69 -6.72 -26.17
N GLY A 134 -14.94 -6.06 -25.04
CA GLY A 134 -16.22 -5.41 -24.76
C GLY A 134 -16.52 -4.27 -25.72
N ASN A 135 -15.54 -3.42 -26.05
CA ASN A 135 -15.70 -2.35 -27.03
C ASN A 135 -15.97 -2.88 -28.44
N ASP A 136 -15.28 -3.95 -28.86
CA ASP A 136 -15.49 -4.59 -30.16
C ASP A 136 -16.92 -5.18 -30.27
N LEU A 137 -17.44 -5.73 -29.16
CA LEU A 137 -18.82 -6.22 -29.07
C LEU A 137 -19.85 -5.07 -29.12
N ILE A 138 -19.60 -3.94 -28.46
CA ILE A 138 -20.46 -2.75 -28.52
C ILE A 138 -20.62 -2.26 -29.97
N GLN A 139 -19.53 -2.22 -30.74
CA GLN A 139 -19.55 -1.78 -32.14
C GLN A 139 -20.33 -2.70 -33.07
N SER A 140 -20.51 -3.97 -32.70
CA SER A 140 -21.16 -5.00 -33.52
C SER A 140 -22.56 -5.39 -33.04
N SER A 141 -23.05 -4.79 -31.95
CA SER A 141 -24.33 -5.11 -31.31
C SER A 141 -25.46 -4.15 -31.68
N ALA A 142 -26.71 -4.56 -31.43
CA ALA A 142 -27.85 -3.66 -31.47
C ALA A 142 -27.80 -2.63 -30.31
N VAL A 143 -28.50 -1.51 -30.47
CA VAL A 143 -28.34 -0.30 -29.64
C VAL A 143 -28.63 -0.55 -28.15
N GLU A 144 -29.60 -1.41 -27.83
CA GLU A 144 -30.01 -1.68 -26.45
C GLU A 144 -28.99 -2.57 -25.71
N GLU A 145 -28.52 -3.64 -26.35
CA GLU A 145 -27.47 -4.51 -25.83
C GLU A 145 -26.13 -3.79 -25.70
N ALA A 146 -25.82 -2.91 -26.67
CA ALA A 146 -24.64 -2.04 -26.62
C ALA A 146 -24.65 -1.12 -25.39
N SER A 147 -25.79 -0.53 -25.05
CA SER A 147 -25.95 0.36 -23.89
C SER A 147 -25.74 -0.38 -22.56
N ASN A 148 -26.33 -1.58 -22.42
CA ASN A 148 -26.13 -2.40 -21.22
C ASN A 148 -24.66 -2.81 -21.03
N LEU A 149 -24.03 -3.25 -22.11
CA LEU A 149 -22.62 -3.66 -22.10
C LEU A 149 -21.69 -2.48 -21.77
N GLN A 150 -21.96 -1.30 -22.33
CA GLN A 150 -21.22 -0.08 -22.02
C GLN A 150 -21.28 0.26 -20.53
N SER A 151 -22.47 0.16 -19.93
CA SER A 151 -22.65 0.42 -18.49
C SER A 151 -21.85 -0.55 -17.61
N ARG A 152 -21.77 -1.83 -17.99
CA ARG A 152 -20.97 -2.84 -17.27
C ARG A 152 -19.47 -2.58 -17.39
N LEU A 153 -18.98 -2.20 -18.59
CA LEU A 153 -17.58 -1.86 -18.79
C LEU A 153 -17.18 -0.59 -18.02
N GLU A 154 -18.09 0.38 -17.92
CA GLU A 154 -17.84 1.59 -17.13
C GLU A 154 -17.75 1.27 -15.64
N LEU A 155 -18.65 0.44 -15.12
CA LEU A 155 -18.58 -0.06 -13.74
C LEU A 155 -17.26 -0.82 -13.47
N LEU A 156 -16.85 -1.69 -14.40
CA LEU A 156 -15.57 -2.39 -14.32
C LEU A 156 -14.40 -1.40 -14.24
N ASN A 157 -14.38 -0.40 -15.12
CA ASN A 157 -13.34 0.63 -15.14
C ASN A 157 -13.27 1.39 -13.82
N GLN A 158 -14.42 1.82 -13.30
CA GLN A 158 -14.50 2.57 -12.05
C GLN A 158 -13.96 1.75 -10.88
N ARG A 159 -14.39 0.48 -10.74
CA ARG A 159 -13.92 -0.42 -9.68
C ARG A 159 -12.43 -0.71 -9.79
N TRP A 160 -11.95 -0.96 -11.00
CA TRP A 160 -10.52 -1.17 -11.26
C TRP A 160 -9.66 0.04 -10.86
N GLN A 161 -10.07 1.27 -11.24
CA GLN A 161 -9.35 2.48 -10.83
C GLN A 161 -9.38 2.66 -9.31
N ASN A 162 -10.53 2.42 -8.67
CA ASN A 162 -10.65 2.46 -7.21
C ASN A 162 -9.71 1.45 -6.51
N VAL A 163 -9.57 0.23 -7.04
CA VAL A 163 -8.62 -0.77 -6.51
C VAL A 163 -7.18 -0.28 -6.66
N LEU A 164 -6.80 0.26 -7.82
CA LEU A 164 -5.46 0.82 -8.03
C LEU A 164 -5.16 1.97 -7.05
N GLU A 165 -6.07 2.93 -6.93
CA GLU A 165 -5.94 4.07 -6.03
C GLU A 165 -5.85 3.65 -4.57
N LYS A 166 -6.75 2.74 -4.11
CA LYS A 166 -6.72 2.24 -2.73
C LYS A 166 -5.47 1.46 -2.42
N THR A 167 -5.00 0.64 -3.37
CA THR A 167 -3.77 -0.14 -3.21
C THR A 167 -2.57 0.79 -3.03
N GLU A 168 -2.41 1.77 -3.93
CA GLU A 168 -1.31 2.73 -3.85
C GLU A 168 -1.39 3.62 -2.61
N LYS A 169 -2.59 4.10 -2.27
CA LYS A 169 -2.81 4.89 -1.05
C LYS A 169 -2.44 4.11 0.21
N ARG A 170 -2.78 2.82 0.26
CA ARG A 170 -2.41 1.96 1.41
C ARG A 170 -0.90 1.83 1.52
N LYS A 171 -0.20 1.58 0.41
CA LYS A 171 1.26 1.51 0.39
C LYS A 171 1.89 2.77 0.97
N GLN A 172 1.48 3.93 0.49
CA GLN A 172 1.98 5.23 0.99
C GLN A 172 1.71 5.43 2.49
N GLN A 173 0.55 4.99 2.98
CA GLN A 173 0.24 5.03 4.41
C GLN A 173 1.17 4.14 5.23
N LEU A 174 1.43 2.91 4.76
CA LEU A 174 2.33 1.97 5.45
C LEU A 174 3.79 2.45 5.42
N ASP A 175 4.28 2.95 4.28
CA ASP A 175 5.64 3.50 4.16
C ASP A 175 5.82 4.72 5.07
N SER A 176 4.84 5.64 5.09
CA SER A 176 4.87 6.79 5.99
C SER A 176 4.82 6.38 7.46
N ALA A 177 4.04 5.35 7.80
CA ALA A 177 3.96 4.85 9.17
C ALA A 177 5.29 4.22 9.60
N LEU A 178 5.95 3.46 8.71
CA LEU A 178 7.24 2.85 8.97
C LEU A 178 8.31 3.90 9.26
N ILE A 179 8.41 4.94 8.42
CA ILE A 179 9.37 6.03 8.61
C ILE A 179 9.14 6.74 9.95
N GLN A 180 7.89 7.02 10.29
CA GLN A 180 7.54 7.65 11.57
C GLN A 180 7.90 6.76 12.76
N ALA A 181 7.61 5.46 12.67
CA ALA A 181 7.92 4.50 13.70
C ALA A 181 9.45 4.35 13.87
N GLN A 182 10.19 4.09 12.81
CA GLN A 182 11.64 3.95 12.86
C GLN A 182 12.32 5.22 13.40
N GLY A 183 11.89 6.40 12.94
CA GLY A 183 12.40 7.68 13.43
C GLY A 183 12.14 7.88 14.93
N PHE A 184 10.92 7.57 15.40
CA PHE A 184 10.59 7.64 16.83
C PHE A 184 11.46 6.69 17.67
N HIS A 185 11.57 5.41 17.28
CA HIS A 185 12.32 4.43 18.06
C HIS A 185 13.83 4.74 18.07
N GLY A 186 14.37 5.20 16.94
CA GLY A 186 15.76 5.67 16.87
C GLY A 186 16.02 6.87 17.77
N ASP A 187 15.18 7.91 17.69
CA ASP A 187 15.29 9.09 18.54
C ASP A 187 15.17 8.73 20.06
N VAL A 188 14.29 7.80 20.41
CA VAL A 188 14.14 7.29 21.78
C VAL A 188 15.38 6.55 22.23
N GLU A 189 15.93 5.66 21.39
CA GLU A 189 17.15 4.91 21.69
C GLU A 189 18.32 5.87 21.94
N ASP A 190 18.53 6.85 21.06
CA ASP A 190 19.59 7.85 21.18
C ASP A 190 19.49 8.62 22.50
N LEU A 191 18.30 9.09 22.86
CA LEU A 191 18.10 9.82 24.11
C LEU A 191 18.26 8.91 25.34
N GLN A 192 17.78 7.67 25.27
CA GLN A 192 17.96 6.71 26.36
C GLN A 192 19.43 6.36 26.59
N GLN A 193 20.21 6.17 25.52
CA GLN A 193 21.66 5.93 25.62
C GLN A 193 22.36 7.14 26.24
N TRP A 194 22.02 8.35 25.80
CA TRP A 194 22.57 9.59 26.37
C TRP A 194 22.22 9.75 27.87
N LEU A 195 20.99 9.44 28.27
CA LEU A 195 20.57 9.47 29.68
C LEU A 195 21.34 8.43 30.51
N THR A 196 21.50 7.21 29.99
CA THR A 196 22.26 6.15 30.68
C THR A 196 23.74 6.51 30.84
N GLU A 197 24.35 7.14 29.85
CA GLU A 197 25.72 7.64 29.96
C GLU A 197 25.83 8.80 30.96
N THR A 198 24.88 9.73 30.95
CA THR A 198 24.79 10.83 31.92
C THR A 198 24.64 10.31 33.35
N GLU A 199 23.77 9.33 33.55
CA GLU A 199 23.59 8.65 34.84
C GLU A 199 24.87 7.96 35.30
N ARG A 200 25.57 7.28 34.40
CA ARG A 200 26.87 6.66 34.69
C ARG A 200 27.92 7.70 35.09
N HIS A 201 27.97 8.85 34.42
CA HIS A 201 28.86 9.95 34.77
C HIS A 201 28.55 10.53 36.16
N LEU A 202 27.27 10.67 36.50
CA LEU A 202 26.83 11.09 37.84
C LEU A 202 27.25 10.09 38.92
N LEU A 203 27.11 8.79 38.66
CA LEU A 203 27.54 7.74 39.59
C LEU A 203 29.06 7.67 39.76
N ALA A 204 29.82 7.99 38.71
CA ALA A 204 31.28 8.02 38.74
C ALA A 204 31.86 9.33 39.32
N SER A 205 31.00 10.29 39.67
CA SER A 205 31.44 11.58 40.20
C SER A 205 32.18 11.43 41.54
N LYS A 206 33.33 12.10 41.65
CA LYS A 206 34.18 12.03 42.86
C LYS A 206 33.43 12.58 44.09
N PRO A 207 33.77 12.11 45.31
CA PRO A 207 33.32 12.75 46.54
C PRO A 207 33.66 14.25 46.55
N VAL A 208 32.86 15.03 47.30
CA VAL A 208 33.04 16.48 47.35
C VAL A 208 34.38 16.84 47.99
N GLY A 209 35.13 17.77 47.38
CA GLY A 209 36.41 18.23 47.89
C GLY A 209 36.28 19.10 49.15
N GLY A 210 37.30 19.06 50.02
CA GLY A 210 37.32 19.83 51.28
C GLY A 210 37.87 21.26 51.16
N LEU A 211 38.44 21.63 50.02
CA LEU A 211 38.96 22.98 49.74
C LEU A 211 37.96 23.77 48.88
N PRO A 212 37.80 25.09 49.10
CA PRO A 212 36.92 25.94 48.29
C PRO A 212 37.17 25.82 46.78
N GLU A 213 38.43 25.82 46.36
CA GLU A 213 38.79 25.71 44.93
C GLU A 213 38.34 24.37 44.34
N THR A 214 38.58 23.27 45.05
CA THR A 214 38.16 21.94 44.58
C THR A 214 36.64 21.78 44.50
N ALA A 215 35.90 22.32 45.48
CA ALA A 215 34.45 22.29 45.47
C ALA A 215 33.88 23.17 44.34
N ARG A 216 34.50 24.32 44.06
CA ARG A 216 34.12 25.22 42.97
C ARG A 216 34.40 24.62 41.60
N GLU A 217 35.53 23.97 41.40
CA GLU A 217 35.84 23.25 40.15
C GLU A 217 34.84 22.12 39.90
N GLN A 218 34.51 21.34 40.94
CA GLN A 218 33.50 20.28 40.85
C GLN A 218 32.10 20.83 40.54
N LEU A 219 31.71 21.95 41.17
CA LEU A 219 30.44 22.63 40.88
C LEU A 219 30.39 23.14 39.44
N ASN A 220 31.45 23.78 38.95
CA ASN A 220 31.50 24.26 37.57
C ASN A 220 31.34 23.12 36.56
N THR A 221 32.08 22.03 36.75
CA THR A 221 31.99 20.82 35.91
C THR A 221 30.57 20.22 35.95
N HIS A 222 29.93 20.20 37.13
CA HIS A 222 28.56 19.71 37.27
C HIS A 222 27.54 20.63 36.57
N MET A 223 27.74 21.94 36.62
CA MET A 223 26.88 22.91 35.94
C MET A 223 26.94 22.79 34.42
N GLU A 224 28.10 22.42 33.85
CA GLU A 224 28.21 22.09 32.42
C GLU A 224 27.34 20.88 32.05
N LEU A 225 27.30 19.85 32.92
CA LEU A 225 26.43 18.69 32.72
C LEU A 225 24.94 19.06 32.86
N CYS A 226 24.59 19.93 33.82
CA CYS A 226 23.22 20.46 33.93
C CYS A 226 22.80 21.21 32.67
N ALA A 227 23.65 22.08 32.13
CA ALA A 227 23.37 22.79 30.89
C ALA A 227 23.20 21.84 29.69
N ALA A 228 24.01 20.78 29.61
CA ALA A 228 23.87 19.75 28.58
C ALA A 228 22.54 18.97 28.70
N PHE A 229 22.05 18.75 29.93
CA PHE A 229 20.75 18.13 30.19
C PHE A 229 19.58 19.03 29.83
N GLU A 230 19.63 20.31 30.24
CA GLU A 230 18.63 21.32 29.86
C GLU A 230 18.53 21.45 28.33
N ALA A 231 19.65 21.38 27.61
CA ALA A 231 19.66 21.40 26.15
C ALA A 231 18.92 20.20 25.50
N LYS A 232 18.68 19.10 26.23
CA LYS A 232 17.93 17.93 25.76
C LYS A 232 16.43 17.99 26.07
N GLU A 233 15.96 18.98 26.84
CA GLU A 233 14.57 19.08 27.28
C GLU A 233 13.59 19.21 26.10
N GLU A 234 13.95 20.00 25.08
CA GLU A 234 13.16 20.12 23.85
C GLU A 234 13.01 18.77 23.13
N THR A 235 14.10 18.02 23.02
CA THR A 235 14.12 16.70 22.37
C THR A 235 13.25 15.71 23.15
N TYR A 236 13.39 15.68 24.48
CA TYR A 236 12.54 14.86 25.35
C TYR A 236 11.06 15.19 25.16
N ARG A 237 10.69 16.47 25.25
CA ARG A 237 9.30 16.90 25.09
C ARG A 237 8.75 16.55 23.70
N CYS A 238 9.54 16.76 22.65
CA CYS A 238 9.17 16.39 21.29
C CYS A 238 8.90 14.87 21.17
N LEU A 239 9.76 14.03 21.75
CA LEU A 239 9.60 12.58 21.75
C LEU A 239 8.34 12.14 22.50
N MET A 240 8.09 12.70 23.69
CA MET A 240 6.87 12.42 24.45
C MET A 240 5.62 12.77 23.64
N GLN A 241 5.62 13.90 22.94
CA GLN A 241 4.50 14.31 22.09
C GLN A 241 4.33 13.38 20.87
N LYS A 242 5.42 13.04 20.17
CA LYS A 242 5.40 12.09 19.04
C LYS A 242 4.82 10.75 19.48
N GLY A 243 5.29 10.21 20.60
CA GLY A 243 4.82 8.95 21.15
C GLY A 243 3.32 8.97 21.48
N LEU A 244 2.81 10.03 22.12
CA LEU A 244 1.38 10.18 22.38
C LEU A 244 0.55 10.29 21.10
N GLN A 245 1.06 10.98 20.06
CA GLN A 245 0.38 11.04 18.76
C GLN A 245 0.34 9.69 18.06
N MET A 246 1.39 8.87 18.20
CA MET A 246 1.40 7.51 17.67
C MET A 246 0.37 6.63 18.38
N LEU A 247 0.30 6.69 19.72
CA LEU A 247 -0.70 5.96 20.51
C LEU A 247 -2.13 6.40 20.16
N ALA A 248 -2.38 7.69 19.99
CA ALA A 248 -3.71 8.20 19.63
C ALA A 248 -4.23 7.72 18.26
N ARG A 249 -3.32 7.30 17.36
CA ARG A 249 -3.66 6.75 16.04
C ARG A 249 -3.83 5.23 16.05
N CYS A 250 -3.40 4.56 17.11
CA CYS A 250 -3.50 3.12 17.25
C CYS A 250 -4.82 2.74 17.97
N PRO A 251 -5.53 1.70 17.51
CA PRO A 251 -6.63 1.12 18.28
C PRO A 251 -6.12 0.61 19.63
N GLU A 252 -6.91 0.74 20.70
CA GLU A 252 -6.55 0.25 22.06
C GLU A 252 -6.23 -1.25 22.11
N SER A 253 -6.71 -2.03 21.15
CA SER A 253 -6.46 -3.47 21.03
C SER A 253 -5.12 -3.83 20.36
N MET A 254 -4.36 -2.84 19.89
CA MET A 254 -3.07 -3.05 19.23
C MET A 254 -1.95 -2.99 20.26
N GLU A 255 -1.27 -4.12 20.46
CA GLU A 255 -0.03 -4.15 21.24
C GLU A 255 1.05 -3.34 20.53
N THR A 256 1.58 -2.32 21.22
CA THR A 256 2.71 -1.52 20.73
C THR A 256 3.73 -1.37 21.85
N ASN A 257 5.00 -1.29 21.48
CA ASN A 257 6.09 -0.97 22.41
C ASN A 257 6.19 0.53 22.71
N VAL A 258 5.48 1.38 21.97
CA VAL A 258 5.52 2.85 22.11
C VAL A 258 5.19 3.31 23.52
N GLU A 259 4.15 2.75 24.14
CA GLU A 259 3.78 3.12 25.52
C GLU A 259 4.89 2.74 26.52
N GLN A 260 5.47 1.56 26.37
CA GLN A 260 6.59 1.11 27.20
C GLN A 260 7.81 2.02 27.01
N ASP A 261 8.12 2.39 25.77
CA ASP A 261 9.25 3.26 25.43
C ASP A 261 9.11 4.66 26.02
N ILE A 262 7.91 5.25 25.94
CA ILE A 262 7.56 6.53 26.57
C ILE A 262 7.72 6.45 28.09
N ASN A 263 7.16 5.41 28.71
CA ASN A 263 7.20 5.24 30.17
C ASN A 263 8.63 5.04 30.67
N ASN A 264 9.42 4.22 29.97
CA ASN A 264 10.83 3.99 30.29
C ASN A 264 11.66 5.27 30.14
N LEU A 265 11.45 6.01 29.05
CA LEU A 265 12.15 7.26 28.80
C LEU A 265 11.81 8.30 29.87
N LYS A 266 10.52 8.45 30.21
CA LYS A 266 10.05 9.34 31.28
C LYS A 266 10.70 9.01 32.62
N GLY A 267 10.66 7.73 33.02
CA GLY A 267 11.26 7.31 34.29
C GLY A 267 12.76 7.56 34.36
N LYS A 268 13.49 7.30 33.27
CA LYS A 268 14.93 7.60 33.18
C LYS A 268 15.20 9.11 33.26
N TRP A 269 14.44 9.92 32.53
CA TRP A 269 14.57 11.38 32.53
C TRP A 269 14.40 11.95 33.95
N GLU A 270 13.31 11.59 34.62
CA GLU A 270 13.01 12.03 36.00
C GLU A 270 14.08 11.57 37.01
N SER A 271 14.63 10.37 36.83
CA SER A 271 15.70 9.86 37.69
C SER A 271 17.00 10.65 37.54
N VAL A 272 17.42 10.94 36.29
CA VAL A 272 18.63 11.71 36.00
C VAL A 272 18.46 13.16 36.48
N GLU A 273 17.32 13.79 36.22
CA GLU A 273 17.00 15.13 36.69
C GLU A 273 17.10 15.25 38.22
N THR A 274 16.53 14.29 38.94
CA THR A 274 16.60 14.23 40.40
C THR A 274 18.05 14.15 40.88
N LYS A 275 18.85 13.24 40.30
CA LYS A 275 20.27 13.05 40.66
C LYS A 275 21.12 14.30 40.36
N LEU A 276 20.86 14.97 39.24
CA LEU A 276 21.52 16.23 38.87
C LEU A 276 21.26 17.30 39.92
N ASN A 277 19.99 17.48 40.31
CA ASN A 277 19.58 18.48 41.28
C ASN A 277 20.13 18.20 42.68
N GLU A 278 20.05 16.94 43.15
CA GLU A 278 20.61 16.55 44.45
C GLU A 278 22.12 16.79 44.52
N ARG A 279 22.85 16.45 43.44
CA ARG A 279 24.30 16.66 43.40
C ARG A 279 24.67 18.13 43.35
N LYS A 280 23.91 18.94 42.61
CA LYS A 280 24.08 20.41 42.56
C LYS A 280 23.95 21.02 43.94
N ILE A 281 22.86 20.72 44.66
CA ILE A 281 22.61 21.23 46.02
C ILE A 281 23.77 20.85 46.95
N LYS A 282 24.20 19.57 46.93
CA LYS A 282 25.33 19.10 47.76
C LYS A 282 26.64 19.84 47.47
N LEU A 283 26.91 20.17 46.21
CA LEU A 283 28.12 20.91 45.81
C LEU A 283 28.05 22.38 46.23
N GLU A 284 26.89 23.01 46.08
CA GLU A 284 26.64 24.40 46.52
C GLU A 284 26.79 24.54 48.05
N GLU A 285 26.19 23.64 48.83
CA GLU A 285 26.31 23.59 50.29
C GLU A 285 27.77 23.39 50.74
N ALA A 286 28.46 22.43 50.13
CA ALA A 286 29.85 22.14 50.46
C ALA A 286 30.79 23.29 50.10
N LEU A 287 30.55 23.98 48.99
CA LEU A 287 31.31 25.17 48.61
C LEU A 287 31.10 26.30 49.64
N SER A 288 29.85 26.57 50.04
CA SER A 288 29.55 27.58 51.07
C SER A 288 30.29 27.26 52.37
N LEU A 289 30.16 26.03 52.86
CA LEU A 289 30.80 25.58 54.10
C LEU A 289 32.34 25.65 54.02
N ALA A 290 32.92 25.23 52.90
CA ALA A 290 34.36 25.26 52.71
C ALA A 290 34.90 26.70 52.70
N VAL A 291 34.19 27.63 52.06
CA VAL A 291 34.53 29.06 52.03
C VAL A 291 34.43 29.67 53.42
N GLU A 292 33.32 29.44 54.13
CA GLU A 292 33.11 29.93 55.50
C GLU A 292 34.19 29.43 56.46
N PHE A 293 34.50 28.13 56.39
CA PHE A 293 35.56 27.53 57.21
C PHE A 293 36.94 28.12 56.90
N HIS A 294 37.30 28.26 55.62
CA HIS A 294 38.61 28.81 55.25
C HIS A 294 38.76 30.28 55.63
N ASN A 295 37.70 31.09 55.47
CA ASN A 295 37.72 32.48 55.91
C ASN A 295 37.92 32.57 57.43
N SER A 296 37.15 31.79 58.20
CA SER A 296 37.26 31.74 59.66
C SER A 296 38.65 31.26 60.12
N LEU A 297 39.20 30.26 59.44
CA LEU A 297 40.53 29.74 59.70
C LEU A 297 41.61 30.79 59.42
N GLN A 298 41.50 31.53 58.31
CA GLN A 298 42.44 32.58 57.95
C GLN A 298 42.39 33.74 58.95
N ASP A 299 41.21 34.16 59.37
CA ASP A 299 41.03 35.18 60.40
C ASP A 299 41.67 34.76 61.73
N PHE A 300 41.49 33.50 62.12
CA PHE A 300 42.09 32.96 63.35
C PHE A 300 43.63 32.86 63.25
N ILE A 301 44.17 32.42 62.11
CA ILE A 301 45.62 32.39 61.86
C ILE A 301 46.21 33.80 61.91
N ASN A 302 45.55 34.78 61.29
CA ASN A 302 45.98 36.18 61.30
C ASN A 302 46.03 36.72 62.74
N TRP A 303 44.99 36.43 63.54
CA TRP A 303 44.94 36.81 64.94
C TRP A 303 46.05 36.15 65.77
N LEU A 304 46.27 34.83 65.62
CA LEU A 304 47.34 34.12 66.31
C LEU A 304 48.71 34.72 66.00
N THR A 305 48.97 34.98 64.72
CA THR A 305 50.23 35.57 64.25
C THR A 305 50.46 36.94 64.89
N GLN A 306 49.42 37.78 64.98
CA GLN A 306 49.50 39.09 65.61
C GLN A 306 49.67 39.00 67.13
N ALA A 307 49.01 38.05 67.78
CA ALA A 307 49.15 37.81 69.22
C ALA A 307 50.58 37.38 69.57
N GLU A 308 51.17 36.46 68.80
CA GLU A 308 52.57 36.03 68.98
C GLU A 308 53.57 37.19 68.79
N GLN A 309 53.39 38.01 67.75
CA GLN A 309 54.21 39.21 67.52
C GLN A 309 54.11 40.23 68.65
N THR A 310 52.97 40.32 69.34
CA THR A 310 52.79 41.25 70.46
C THR A 310 53.47 40.75 71.74
N LEU A 311 53.70 39.42 71.84
CA LEU A 311 54.31 38.76 73.00
C LEU A 311 55.84 38.61 72.88
N THR A 312 56.43 39.01 71.74
CA THR A 312 57.88 38.98 71.46
C THR A 312 58.48 40.38 71.46
#